data_AF-A0AAN2BYF8-F1
#
_entry.id   AF-A0AAN2BYF8-F1
#
_cell.length_a   1.000
_cell.length_b   1.000
_cell.length_c   1.000
_cell.angle_alpha   90.00
_cell.angle_beta   90.00
_cell.angle_gamma   90.00
#
_symmetry.space_group_name_H-M   'P 1'
#
loop_
_entity.id
_entity.type
_entity.pdbx_description
1 polymer ?
#
loop_
_entity_poly.entity_id
_entity_poly.type
_entity_poly.pdbx_seq_one_letter_code
_entity_poly.pdbx_strand_id
1 'polypeptide(L)'
;MTDCCSSPDCKTELPNRHRCPANGLEYAEVSVRTIHHHIKASWSWTPTASRYFFCDDPACDVVYFGDDDSTIVMSQLRTRTGIKERSDDSPLCYCFGICNADLRQDPAIRDFVIAQTKAGRCSCATSNPSGRCCLKDFPKARDTASMANGATGAGVTEDK
;
A
#
# COMPACT_ATOMS: atom_id res chain seq x y z
N MET A 1 -11.38 -41.96 -18.81
CA MET A 1 -12.32 -41.38 -17.84
C MET A 1 -12.18 -42.16 -16.55
N THR A 2 -11.35 -41.64 -15.65
CA THR A 2 -10.90 -42.14 -14.34
C THR A 2 -9.81 -41.13 -13.93
N ASP A 3 -9.71 -40.54 -12.75
CA ASP A 3 -10.24 -40.84 -11.43
C ASP A 3 -10.54 -39.54 -10.67
N CYS A 4 -11.64 -39.57 -9.93
CA CYS A 4 -12.12 -38.53 -9.04
C CYS A 4 -11.51 -38.74 -7.66
N CYS A 5 -10.40 -38.06 -7.35
CA CYS A 5 -9.89 -37.98 -5.97
C CYS A 5 -10.54 -36.79 -5.26
N SER A 6 -11.57 -37.09 -4.47
CA SER A 6 -12.02 -36.18 -3.41
C SER A 6 -11.38 -36.63 -2.10
N SER A 7 -10.52 -35.78 -1.55
CA SER A 7 -10.15 -35.81 -0.13
C SER A 7 -10.66 -34.52 0.51
N PRO A 8 -11.26 -34.57 1.71
CA PRO A 8 -11.64 -33.36 2.42
C PRO A 8 -10.38 -32.72 3.00
N ASP A 9 -9.84 -31.72 2.31
CA ASP A 9 -8.80 -30.88 2.89
C ASP A 9 -9.38 -30.16 4.11
N CYS A 10 -8.93 -30.60 5.29
CA CYS A 10 -9.05 -29.85 6.52
C CYS A 10 -8.20 -28.59 6.35
N LYS A 11 -8.80 -27.52 5.82
CA LYS A 11 -8.16 -26.21 5.69
C LYS A 11 -7.91 -25.67 7.10
N THR A 12 -6.76 -26.00 7.65
CA THR A 12 -6.15 -25.18 8.69
C THR A 12 -5.83 -23.85 8.01
N GLU A 13 -6.69 -22.85 8.21
CA GLU A 13 -6.50 -21.49 7.68
C GLU A 13 -5.15 -20.97 8.22
N LEU A 14 -4.10 -21.07 7.40
CA LEU A 14 -2.79 -20.54 7.74
C LEU A 14 -2.94 -19.03 7.98
N PRO A 15 -2.34 -18.47 9.04
CA PRO A 15 -2.46 -17.06 9.33
C PRO A 15 -1.94 -16.25 8.13
N ASN A 16 -2.71 -15.27 7.68
CA ASN A 16 -2.37 -14.37 6.56
C ASN A 16 -1.26 -13.36 6.90
N ARG A 17 -0.49 -13.63 7.97
CA ARG A 17 0.57 -12.79 8.50
C ARG A 17 1.81 -13.59 8.83
N HIS A 18 2.97 -12.97 8.64
CA HIS A 18 4.26 -13.53 9.01
C HIS A 18 5.22 -12.45 9.51
N ARG A 19 6.25 -12.85 10.26
CA ARG A 19 7.23 -11.92 10.85
C ARG A 19 8.31 -11.60 9.85
N CYS A 20 8.56 -10.31 9.64
CA CYS A 20 9.67 -9.88 8.81
C CYS A 20 11.01 -10.26 9.50
N PRO A 21 11.94 -10.92 8.80
CA PRO A 21 13.22 -11.33 9.40
C PRO A 21 14.12 -10.16 9.79
N ALA A 22 13.88 -8.96 9.23
CA ALA A 22 14.71 -7.77 9.50
C ALA A 22 14.27 -6.95 10.73
N ASN A 23 12.97 -6.91 11.06
CA ASN A 23 12.45 -6.09 12.17
C ASN A 23 11.55 -6.84 13.17
N GLY A 24 11.23 -8.12 12.91
CA GLY A 24 10.46 -8.98 13.81
C GLY A 24 8.96 -8.68 13.90
N LEU A 25 8.45 -7.70 13.16
CA LEU A 25 7.05 -7.30 13.15
C LEU A 25 6.24 -8.14 12.14
N GLU A 26 4.92 -8.22 12.36
CA GLU A 26 4.01 -9.04 11.55
C GLU A 26 3.33 -8.25 10.42
N TYR A 27 3.38 -8.80 9.21
CA TYR A 27 2.87 -8.17 8.01
C TYR A 27 1.95 -9.07 7.20
N ALA A 28 1.08 -8.47 6.39
CA ALA A 28 0.11 -9.21 5.59
C ALA A 28 0.73 -9.84 4.33
N GLU A 29 0.18 -10.98 3.95
CA GLU A 29 0.54 -11.72 2.73
C GLU A 29 0.32 -10.87 1.46
N VAL A 30 1.17 -11.12 0.45
CA VAL A 30 1.13 -10.50 -0.87
C VAL A 30 1.37 -11.57 -1.93
N SER A 31 0.74 -11.40 -3.09
CA SER A 31 0.84 -12.39 -4.16
C SER A 31 2.18 -12.29 -4.89
N VAL A 32 2.72 -13.44 -5.35
CA VAL A 32 3.86 -13.51 -6.28
C VAL A 32 3.61 -12.67 -7.54
N ARG A 33 2.35 -12.64 -8.02
CA ARG A 33 1.93 -11.78 -9.14
C ARG A 33 2.25 -10.31 -8.86
N THR A 34 1.93 -9.79 -7.68
CA THR A 34 2.24 -8.42 -7.28
C THR A 34 3.75 -8.18 -7.31
N ILE A 35 4.54 -9.09 -6.73
CA ILE A 35 6.01 -8.96 -6.66
C ILE A 35 6.63 -8.85 -8.05
N HIS A 36 6.25 -9.71 -9.00
CA HIS A 36 6.74 -9.64 -10.39
C HIS A 36 6.48 -8.29 -11.07
N HIS A 37 5.44 -7.55 -10.66
CA HIS A 37 5.14 -6.23 -11.23
C HIS A 37 6.01 -5.11 -10.62
N HIS A 38 6.66 -5.33 -9.49
CA HIS A 38 7.35 -4.29 -8.73
C HIS A 38 8.87 -4.44 -8.66
N ILE A 39 9.41 -5.64 -8.88
CA ILE A 39 10.85 -5.86 -8.86
C ILE A 39 11.51 -5.49 -10.21
N LYS A 40 12.79 -5.13 -10.14
CA LYS A 40 13.68 -5.02 -11.30
C LYS A 40 13.95 -6.42 -11.86
N ALA A 41 14.20 -6.49 -13.17
CA ALA A 41 14.53 -7.74 -13.87
C ALA A 41 13.61 -8.92 -13.50
N SER A 42 12.29 -8.68 -13.46
CA SER A 42 11.31 -9.67 -12.99
C SER A 42 11.29 -10.98 -13.79
N TRP A 43 11.88 -10.98 -14.99
CA TRP A 43 12.11 -12.17 -15.83
C TRP A 43 13.22 -13.10 -15.31
N SER A 44 14.08 -12.62 -14.40
CA SER A 44 15.17 -13.38 -13.80
C SER A 44 14.92 -13.77 -12.35
N TRP A 45 13.78 -13.36 -11.78
CA TRP A 45 13.41 -13.67 -10.41
C TRP A 45 12.55 -14.93 -10.36
N THR A 46 13.01 -15.92 -9.58
CA THR A 46 12.28 -17.16 -9.31
C THR A 46 11.89 -17.16 -7.83
N PRO A 47 10.58 -17.23 -7.51
CA PRO A 47 10.13 -17.38 -6.13
C PRO A 47 10.69 -18.66 -5.50
N THR A 48 11.24 -18.53 -4.29
CA THR A 48 11.77 -19.66 -3.48
C THR A 48 10.81 -20.05 -2.36
N ALA A 49 10.08 -19.06 -1.84
CA ALA A 49 9.16 -19.21 -0.74
C ALA A 49 7.79 -19.70 -1.21
N SER A 50 7.05 -20.34 -0.32
CA SER A 50 5.69 -20.78 -0.63
C SER A 50 4.71 -19.60 -0.57
N ARG A 51 4.97 -18.66 0.35
CA ARG A 51 4.16 -17.48 0.60
C ARG A 51 5.07 -16.26 0.78
N TYR A 52 4.56 -15.10 0.42
CA TYR A 52 5.28 -13.83 0.55
C TYR A 52 4.46 -12.80 1.30
N PHE A 53 5.12 -11.84 1.92
CA PHE A 53 4.52 -10.83 2.78
C PHE A 53 5.10 -9.45 2.46
N PHE A 54 4.31 -8.39 2.67
CA PHE A 54 4.72 -7.01 2.38
C PHE A 54 5.02 -6.24 3.67
N CYS A 55 6.30 -5.90 3.88
CA CYS A 55 6.73 -5.07 5.00
C CYS A 55 6.41 -3.60 4.73
N ASP A 56 5.44 -3.05 5.46
CA ASP A 56 5.00 -1.65 5.34
C ASP A 56 5.62 -0.70 6.38
N ASP A 57 6.64 -1.15 7.12
CA ASP A 57 7.40 -0.30 8.04
C ASP A 57 8.34 0.65 7.29
N PRO A 58 8.20 1.97 7.46
CA PRO A 58 9.05 2.97 6.80
C PRO A 58 10.53 2.92 7.22
N ALA A 59 10.85 2.33 8.38
CA ALA A 59 12.21 2.22 8.90
C ALA A 59 12.94 0.95 8.42
N CYS A 60 12.23 0.02 7.77
CA CYS A 60 12.77 -1.26 7.32
C CYS A 60 13.03 -1.25 5.81
N ASP A 61 14.25 -1.59 5.39
CA ASP A 61 14.64 -1.63 3.96
C ASP A 61 14.00 -2.81 3.18
N VAL A 62 13.59 -3.86 3.89
CA VAL A 62 12.85 -4.99 3.31
C VAL A 62 11.46 -4.52 2.86
N VAL A 63 11.09 -4.86 1.63
CA VAL A 63 9.76 -4.62 1.05
C VAL A 63 8.94 -5.89 0.98
N TYR A 64 9.53 -6.97 0.47
CA TYR A 64 8.91 -8.29 0.46
C TYR A 64 9.78 -9.29 1.21
N PHE A 65 9.14 -10.26 1.86
CA PHE A 65 9.85 -11.40 2.45
C PHE A 65 9.04 -12.68 2.31
N GLY A 66 9.72 -13.82 2.19
CA GLY A 66 9.13 -15.14 2.14
C GLY A 66 8.91 -15.73 3.53
N ASP A 67 8.15 -16.82 3.61
CA ASP A 67 8.07 -17.69 4.78
C ASP A 67 9.33 -18.57 4.99
N ASP A 68 10.27 -18.52 4.04
CA ASP A 68 11.60 -19.13 4.07
C ASP A 68 12.71 -18.14 4.46
N ASP A 69 12.36 -16.99 5.03
CA ASP A 69 13.24 -15.85 5.32
C ASP A 69 13.92 -15.19 4.10
N SER A 70 13.55 -15.55 2.87
CA SER A 70 13.99 -14.83 1.67
C SER A 70 13.52 -13.37 1.73
N THR A 71 14.33 -12.43 1.24
CA THR A 71 14.01 -10.99 1.29
C THR A 71 14.21 -10.30 -0.04
N ILE A 72 13.39 -9.28 -0.27
CA ILE A 72 13.49 -8.34 -1.38
C ILE A 72 13.46 -6.93 -0.81
N VAL A 73 14.50 -6.15 -1.09
CA VAL A 73 14.73 -4.82 -0.52
C VAL A 73 14.39 -3.69 -1.50
N MET A 74 14.29 -2.45 -1.01
CA MET A 74 13.89 -1.29 -1.82
C MET A 74 14.75 -1.11 -3.08
N SER A 75 16.06 -1.33 -2.99
CA SER A 75 16.99 -1.18 -4.12
C SER A 75 16.71 -2.14 -5.29
N GLN A 76 16.02 -3.25 -5.03
CA GLN A 76 15.62 -4.26 -6.02
C GLN A 76 14.26 -3.94 -6.67
N LEU A 77 13.52 -2.94 -6.18
CA LEU A 77 12.25 -2.53 -6.77
C LEU A 77 12.47 -1.51 -7.91
N ARG A 78 11.64 -1.62 -8.94
CA ARG A 78 11.46 -0.58 -9.97
C ARG A 78 10.36 0.41 -9.59
N THR A 79 9.45 0.00 -8.72
CA THR A 79 8.34 0.83 -8.25
C THR A 79 8.70 1.48 -6.92
N ARG A 80 8.54 2.80 -6.86
CA ARG A 80 8.62 3.61 -5.64
C ARG A 80 7.60 3.13 -4.61
N THR A 81 7.99 2.99 -3.35
CA THR A 81 7.12 2.46 -2.29
C THR A 81 6.76 3.58 -1.34
N GLY A 82 5.63 4.26 -1.59
CA GLY A 82 5.30 5.53 -0.94
C GLY A 82 5.23 5.46 0.57
N ILE A 83 4.80 4.34 1.16
CA ILE A 83 4.79 4.15 2.62
C ILE A 83 6.20 4.13 3.24
N LYS A 84 7.24 3.85 2.45
CA LYS A 84 8.66 3.88 2.85
C LYS A 84 9.36 5.18 2.47
N GLU A 85 8.65 6.13 1.87
CA GLU A 85 9.20 7.41 1.43
C GLU A 85 8.67 8.54 2.33
N ARG A 86 9.56 9.48 2.69
CA ARG A 86 9.21 10.65 3.50
C ARG A 86 9.18 11.92 2.65
N SER A 87 8.39 11.90 1.58
CA SER A 87 8.25 13.02 0.64
C SER A 87 6.78 13.32 0.32
N ASP A 88 6.49 14.56 -0.06
CA ASP A 88 5.18 14.95 -0.59
C ASP A 88 4.90 14.29 -1.96
N ASP A 89 5.95 13.97 -2.72
CA ASP A 89 5.86 13.24 -3.98
C ASP A 89 5.74 11.72 -3.78
N SER A 90 5.57 11.24 -2.54
CA SER A 90 5.43 9.81 -2.27
C SER A 90 4.11 9.30 -2.88
N PRO A 91 4.14 8.22 -3.69
CA PRO A 91 2.94 7.69 -4.32
C PRO A 91 1.92 7.22 -3.28
N LEU A 92 0.66 7.62 -3.47
CA LEU A 92 -0.47 7.21 -2.63
C LEU A 92 -1.44 6.31 -3.40
N CYS A 93 -1.85 6.69 -4.61
CA CYS A 93 -2.62 5.83 -5.51
C CYS A 93 -1.83 5.52 -6.78
N TYR A 94 -1.29 4.31 -6.84
CA TYR A 94 -0.53 3.83 -7.99
C TYR A 94 -1.36 3.60 -9.26
N CYS A 95 -2.67 3.40 -9.14
CA CYS A 95 -3.54 3.16 -10.30
C CYS A 95 -3.73 4.44 -11.13
N PHE A 96 -3.73 5.60 -10.47
CA PHE A 96 -4.05 6.88 -11.09
C PHE A 96 -2.93 7.93 -10.92
N GLY A 97 -1.76 7.52 -10.44
CA GLY A 97 -0.57 8.39 -10.34
C GLY A 97 -0.68 9.50 -9.29
N ILE A 98 -1.48 9.32 -8.24
CA ILE A 98 -1.71 10.34 -7.21
C ILE A 98 -0.65 10.20 -6.10
N CYS A 99 -0.06 11.31 -5.69
CA CYS A 99 0.85 11.42 -4.54
C CYS A 99 0.23 12.19 -3.36
N ASN A 100 0.97 12.30 -2.25
CA ASN A 100 0.51 13.05 -1.07
C ASN A 100 0.30 14.54 -1.34
N ALA A 101 1.13 15.15 -2.21
CA ALA A 101 0.98 16.55 -2.60
C ALA A 101 -0.37 16.81 -3.28
N ASP A 102 -0.76 15.96 -4.23
CA ASP A 102 -2.03 16.09 -4.95
C ASP A 102 -3.21 16.06 -3.98
N LEU A 103 -3.25 15.07 -3.08
CA LEU A 103 -4.34 14.94 -2.10
C LEU A 103 -4.41 16.11 -1.12
N ARG A 104 -3.28 16.71 -0.78
CA ARG A 104 -3.22 17.89 0.09
C ARG A 104 -3.77 19.13 -0.62
N GLN A 105 -3.49 19.26 -1.91
CA GLN A 105 -3.98 20.37 -2.75
C GLN A 105 -5.47 20.23 -3.05
N ASP A 106 -5.94 19.01 -3.31
CA ASP A 106 -7.33 18.73 -3.58
C ASP A 106 -7.83 17.47 -2.81
N PRO A 107 -8.47 17.66 -1.65
CA PRO A 107 -9.07 16.57 -0.90
C PRO A 107 -10.16 15.79 -1.67
N ALA A 108 -10.78 16.37 -2.70
CA ALA A 108 -11.80 15.70 -3.51
C ALA A 108 -11.23 14.57 -4.39
N ILE A 109 -9.89 14.51 -4.55
CA ILE A 109 -9.21 13.38 -5.20
C ILE A 109 -9.57 12.05 -4.53
N ARG A 110 -9.81 12.03 -3.22
CA ARG A 110 -10.28 10.82 -2.53
C ARG A 110 -11.58 10.29 -3.12
N ASP A 111 -12.54 11.17 -3.42
CA ASP A 111 -13.84 10.79 -3.98
C ASP A 111 -13.70 10.31 -5.43
N PHE A 112 -12.81 10.95 -6.20
CA PHE A 112 -12.43 10.46 -7.52
C PHE A 112 -11.90 9.00 -7.46
N VAL A 113 -10.95 8.71 -6.56
CA VAL A 113 -10.39 7.36 -6.41
C VAL A 113 -11.46 6.35 -5.99
N ILE A 114 -12.37 6.73 -5.08
CA ILE A 114 -13.51 5.88 -4.70
C ILE A 114 -14.38 5.58 -5.92
N ALA A 115 -14.74 6.59 -6.72
CA ALA A 115 -15.57 6.40 -7.91
C ALA A 115 -14.90 5.49 -8.94
N GLN A 116 -13.62 5.69 -9.25
CA GLN A 116 -12.91 4.84 -10.22
C GLN A 116 -12.73 3.41 -9.71
N THR A 117 -12.49 3.22 -8.40
CA THR A 117 -12.39 1.90 -7.77
C THR A 117 -13.73 1.14 -7.88
N LYS A 118 -14.85 1.81 -7.57
CA LYS A 118 -16.21 1.22 -7.72
C LYS A 118 -16.53 0.87 -9.17
N ALA A 119 -16.03 1.66 -10.11
CA ALA A 119 -16.18 1.41 -11.54
C ALA A 119 -15.27 0.28 -12.08
N GLY A 120 -14.48 -0.39 -11.22
CA GLY A 120 -13.59 -1.48 -11.61
C GLY A 120 -12.39 -1.04 -12.46
N ARG A 121 -12.03 0.24 -12.44
CA ARG A 121 -10.94 0.82 -13.26
C ARG A 121 -9.58 0.79 -12.58
N CYS A 122 -9.49 0.29 -11.36
CA CYS A 122 -8.24 0.15 -10.65
C CYS A 122 -7.57 -1.21 -10.91
N SER A 123 -6.24 -1.24 -10.85
CA SER A 123 -5.41 -2.43 -10.99
C SER A 123 -4.53 -2.67 -9.76
N CYS A 124 -5.08 -2.44 -8.54
CA CYS A 124 -4.30 -2.42 -7.31
C CYS A 124 -3.43 -3.67 -7.08
N ALA A 125 -3.92 -4.86 -7.46
CA ALA A 125 -3.20 -6.12 -7.33
C ALA A 125 -1.84 -6.14 -8.07
N THR A 126 -1.66 -5.31 -9.11
CA THR A 126 -0.45 -5.22 -9.91
C THR A 126 0.20 -3.84 -9.90
N SER A 127 -0.53 -2.81 -9.50
CA SER A 127 -0.03 -1.43 -9.46
C SER A 127 0.43 -0.99 -8.08
N ASN A 128 -0.19 -1.47 -7.00
CA ASN A 128 0.22 -1.13 -5.63
C ASN A 128 1.19 -2.20 -5.11
N PRO A 129 2.40 -1.83 -4.62
CA PRO A 129 3.36 -2.77 -4.02
C PRO A 129 2.78 -3.66 -2.92
N SER A 130 1.80 -3.17 -2.16
CA SER A 130 1.13 -3.98 -1.14
C SER A 130 0.16 -5.03 -1.69
N GLY A 131 -0.17 -4.97 -2.99
CA GLY A 131 -1.24 -5.74 -3.63
C GLY A 131 -2.65 -5.34 -3.20
N ARG A 132 -2.80 -4.32 -2.35
CA ARG A 132 -4.06 -3.92 -1.72
C ARG A 132 -4.59 -2.60 -2.28
N CYS A 133 -5.87 -2.33 -2.06
CA CYS A 133 -6.49 -1.07 -2.46
C CYS A 133 -5.83 0.10 -1.72
N CYS A 134 -5.39 1.12 -2.47
CA CYS A 134 -4.73 2.31 -1.93
C CYS A 134 -5.63 3.11 -0.98
N LEU A 135 -6.96 3.00 -1.09
CA LEU A 135 -7.91 3.72 -0.22
C LEU A 135 -7.72 3.41 1.27
N LYS A 136 -7.06 2.29 1.61
CA LYS A 136 -6.66 1.98 2.99
C LYS A 136 -5.62 2.97 3.55
N ASP A 137 -4.78 3.51 2.67
CA ASP A 137 -3.66 4.39 3.02
C ASP A 137 -4.05 5.87 2.95
N PHE A 138 -5.23 6.19 2.41
CA PHE A 138 -5.76 7.54 2.44
C PHE A 138 -6.10 7.95 3.88
N PRO A 139 -5.83 9.21 4.27
CA PRO A 139 -6.35 9.77 5.51
C PRO A 139 -7.86 9.53 5.61
N LYS A 140 -8.31 9.12 6.79
CA LYS A 140 -9.75 9.09 7.07
C LYS A 140 -10.28 10.51 6.87
N ALA A 141 -11.44 10.63 6.22
CA ALA A 141 -12.14 11.90 6.15
C ALA A 141 -12.28 12.40 7.60
N ARG A 142 -11.60 13.51 7.92
CA ARG A 142 -11.87 14.20 9.18
C ARG A 142 -13.31 14.68 9.06
N ASP A 143 -14.17 14.33 10.01
CA ASP A 143 -15.49 14.93 10.12
C ASP A 143 -15.31 16.45 10.01
N THR A 144 -15.86 17.06 8.97
CA THR A 144 -15.63 18.45 8.55
C THR A 144 -16.31 19.46 9.48
N ALA A 145 -16.19 19.27 10.79
CA ALA A 145 -16.83 20.11 11.80
C ALA A 145 -15.88 21.14 12.46
N SER A 146 -14.55 21.09 12.23
CA SER A 146 -13.60 21.85 13.07
C SER A 146 -12.66 22.84 12.35
N MET A 147 -13.01 23.38 11.18
CA MET A 147 -12.20 24.43 10.53
C MET A 147 -12.97 25.69 10.10
N ALA A 148 -14.09 26.00 10.78
CA ALA A 148 -14.85 27.24 10.53
C ALA A 148 -14.60 28.37 11.55
N ASN A 149 -13.86 28.17 12.64
CA ASN A 149 -13.61 29.23 13.64
C ASN A 149 -12.13 29.59 13.73
N GLY A 150 -11.72 30.55 12.90
CA GLY A 150 -10.37 31.11 12.95
C GLY A 150 -10.14 32.29 12.01
N ALA A 151 -11.15 33.12 11.74
CA ALA A 151 -10.96 34.34 10.96
C ALA A 151 -12.04 35.40 11.28
N THR A 152 -12.02 35.98 12.48
CA THR A 152 -12.61 37.30 12.74
C THR A 152 -11.90 37.96 13.92
N GLY A 153 -11.22 39.08 13.66
CA GLY A 153 -10.62 39.90 14.71
C GLY A 153 -9.61 40.93 14.21
N ALA A 154 -9.92 41.65 13.12
CA ALA A 154 -9.25 42.91 12.83
C ALA A 154 -9.80 43.96 13.80
N GLY A 155 -8.99 44.38 14.78
CA GLY A 155 -9.29 45.44 15.73
C GLY A 155 -8.29 46.57 15.55
N VAL A 156 -8.77 47.67 14.98
CA VAL A 156 -8.12 48.97 14.82
C VAL A 156 -7.91 49.61 16.20
N THR A 157 -6.77 50.23 16.45
CA THR A 157 -6.67 51.36 17.40
C THR A 157 -5.83 52.48 16.80
N GLU A 158 -6.54 53.56 16.48
CA GLU A 158 -6.06 54.90 16.12
C GLU A 158 -5.33 55.60 17.27
N ASP A 159 -4.47 56.54 16.87
CA ASP A 159 -3.91 57.67 17.62
C ASP A 159 -4.83 58.27 18.69
N LYS A 160 -4.29 58.48 19.91
CA LYS A 160 -4.14 59.80 20.54
C LYS A 160 -3.31 59.74 21.83
#